data_AF-A0A357CUG3-F1
#
_entry.id   AF-A0A357CUG3-F1
#
_cell.length_a   1.000
_cell.length_b   1.000
_cell.length_c   1.000
_cell.angle_alpha   90.00
_cell.angle_beta   90.00
_cell.angle_gamma   90.00
#
_symmetry.space_group_name_H-M   'P 1'
#
loop_
_entity.id
_entity.type
_entity.pdbx_description
1 polymer ?
#
loop_
_entity_poly.entity_id
_entity_poly.type
_entity_poly.pdbx_seq_one_letter_code
_entity_poly.pdbx_strand_id
1 'polypeptide(L)'
;LGLEKADRDVMEQKPIKKGESLFARGMALEMIAGGVLIGTVSLIAYFIGLNSGSQQLGRTMCFLVLSVSQLFHSLNIHSRKSIFKSSVFKNPYLIISFIVCVALQLAVVVVPFFATLFGSVPLNTKQWMIILFFSIFPLIFAEIYKLLINKCNNN
;
A
#
# COMPACT_ATOMS: atom_id res chain seq x y z
N LEU A 1 2.71 -8.41 -11.15
CA LEU A 1 4.16 -8.08 -11.26
C LEU A 1 4.84 -8.78 -12.45
N GLY A 2 4.64 -10.09 -12.69
CA GLY A 2 5.33 -10.79 -13.79
C GLY A 2 4.73 -10.65 -15.21
N LEU A 3 3.54 -10.06 -15.35
CA LEU A 3 2.79 -9.99 -16.63
C LEU A 3 2.78 -8.58 -17.26
N GLU A 4 3.60 -7.67 -16.74
CA GLU A 4 3.66 -6.29 -17.20
C GLU A 4 4.41 -6.19 -18.54
N LYS A 5 3.91 -5.36 -19.45
CA LYS A 5 4.70 -4.98 -20.64
C LYS A 5 5.89 -4.14 -20.19
N ALA A 6 7.07 -4.42 -20.74
CA ALA A 6 8.27 -3.63 -20.48
C ALA A 6 8.02 -2.15 -20.81
N ASP A 7 8.52 -1.26 -19.96
CA ASP A 7 8.39 0.19 -20.14
C ASP A 7 9.05 0.60 -21.48
N ARG A 8 8.42 1.52 -22.23
CA ARG A 8 8.93 1.92 -23.57
C ARG A 8 10.34 2.53 -23.51
N ASP A 9 10.70 3.13 -22.38
CA ASP A 9 12.00 3.76 -22.09
C ASP A 9 13.08 2.78 -21.63
N VAL A 10 12.81 1.47 -21.51
CA VAL A 10 13.79 0.53 -20.92
C VAL A 10 15.09 0.50 -21.73
N MET A 11 15.03 0.70 -23.05
CA MET A 11 16.21 0.73 -23.91
C MET A 11 16.95 2.09 -23.93
N GLU A 12 16.36 3.16 -23.41
CA GLU A 12 17.01 4.48 -23.28
C GLU A 12 17.73 4.66 -21.94
N GLN A 13 17.49 3.76 -20.98
CA GLN A 13 18.12 3.79 -19.67
C GLN A 13 19.52 3.17 -19.72
N LYS A 14 20.46 3.78 -18.97
CA LYS A 14 21.82 3.24 -18.84
C LYS A 14 21.79 1.80 -18.28
N PRO A 15 22.60 0.87 -18.83
CA PRO A 15 22.67 -0.50 -18.35
C PRO A 15 23.00 -0.58 -16.85
N ILE A 16 22.33 -1.48 -16.14
CA ILE A 16 22.61 -1.76 -14.73
C ILE A 16 24.01 -2.35 -14.63
N LYS A 17 24.85 -1.83 -13.72
CA LYS A 17 26.22 -2.33 -13.54
C LYS A 17 26.18 -3.75 -12.95
N LYS A 18 27.02 -4.65 -13.48
CA LYS A 18 27.17 -6.01 -12.96
C LYS A 18 27.65 -5.94 -11.50
N GLY A 19 26.84 -6.45 -10.57
CA GLY A 19 27.13 -6.44 -9.13
C GLY A 19 26.45 -5.36 -8.30
N GLU A 20 25.61 -4.49 -8.89
CA GLU A 20 24.73 -3.62 -8.08
C GLU A 20 23.70 -4.47 -7.31
N SER A 21 23.59 -4.24 -5.99
CA SER A 21 22.54 -4.84 -5.16
C SER A 21 21.16 -4.40 -5.63
N LEU A 22 20.17 -5.30 -5.55
CA LEU A 22 18.75 -4.96 -5.80
C LEU A 22 18.27 -3.78 -4.93
N PHE A 23 18.92 -3.56 -3.78
CA PHE A 23 18.64 -2.49 -2.84
C PHE A 23 19.48 -1.21 -3.04
N ALA A 24 20.35 -1.19 -4.06
CA ALA A 24 21.17 -0.02 -4.36
C ALA A 24 20.29 1.18 -4.79
N ARG A 25 20.87 2.39 -4.77
CA ARG A 25 20.21 3.66 -5.16
C ARG A 25 19.04 4.09 -4.27
N GLY A 26 19.13 3.85 -2.95
CA GLY A 26 18.16 4.37 -1.97
C GLY A 26 16.91 3.51 -1.79
N MET A 27 16.72 2.47 -2.60
CA MET A 27 15.53 1.60 -2.57
C MET A 27 15.33 0.87 -1.24
N ALA A 28 16.42 0.45 -0.57
CA ALA A 28 16.31 -0.14 0.78
C ALA A 28 15.74 0.86 1.80
N LEU A 29 16.18 2.12 1.74
CA LEU A 29 15.74 3.15 2.67
C LEU A 29 14.26 3.49 2.42
N GLU A 30 13.84 3.54 1.16
CA GLU A 30 12.43 3.68 0.77
C GLU A 30 11.55 2.56 1.32
N MET A 31 11.98 1.30 1.17
CA MET A 31 11.23 0.14 1.64
C MET A 31 11.10 0.12 3.17
N ILE A 32 12.19 0.44 3.89
CA ILE A 32 12.19 0.53 5.35
C ILE A 32 11.29 1.68 5.81
N ALA A 33 11.44 2.87 5.23
CA ALA A 33 10.63 4.04 5.58
C ALA A 33 9.14 3.80 5.32
N GLY A 34 8.80 3.20 4.17
CA GLY A 34 7.43 2.80 3.83
C GLY A 34 6.87 1.78 4.81
N GLY A 35 7.64 0.75 5.16
CA GLY A 35 7.25 -0.27 6.14
C GLY A 35 7.02 0.30 7.54
N VAL A 36 7.93 1.16 8.02
CA VAL A 36 7.79 1.85 9.32
C VAL A 36 6.56 2.75 9.32
N LEU A 37 6.30 3.46 8.23
CA LEU A 37 5.13 4.32 8.12
C LEU A 37 3.81 3.53 8.13
N ILE A 38 3.73 2.44 7.34
CA ILE A 38 2.53 1.58 7.33
C ILE A 38 2.32 0.94 8.71
N GLY A 39 3.40 0.50 9.36
CA GLY A 39 3.37 -0.06 10.70
C GLY A 39 2.86 0.94 11.75
N THR A 40 3.40 2.16 11.76
CA THR A 40 3.00 3.21 12.73
C THR A 40 1.55 3.65 12.52
N VAL A 41 1.12 3.88 11.28
CA VAL A 41 -0.26 4.21 10.94
C VAL A 41 -1.24 3.13 11.41
N SER A 42 -0.87 1.87 11.23
CA SER A 42 -1.71 0.75 11.64
C SER A 42 -1.77 0.57 13.15
N LEU A 43 -0.66 0.83 13.84
CA LEU A 43 -0.61 0.84 15.31
C LEU A 43 -1.51 1.95 15.88
N ILE A 44 -1.52 3.13 15.25
CA ILE A 44 -2.42 4.23 15.64
C ILE A 44 -3.88 3.80 15.47
N ALA A 45 -4.22 3.17 14.34
CA ALA A 45 -5.57 2.63 14.12
C ALA A 45 -5.96 1.57 15.15
N TYR A 46 -5.03 0.71 15.56
CA TYR A 46 -5.23 -0.25 16.65
C TYR A 46 -5.62 0.46 17.96
N PHE A 47 -4.87 1.48 18.36
CA PHE A 47 -5.15 2.25 19.58
C PHE A 47 -6.50 2.96 19.54
N ILE A 48 -6.87 3.51 18.38
CA ILE A 48 -8.20 4.13 18.20
C ILE A 48 -9.32 3.08 18.35
N GLY A 49 -9.15 1.90 17.76
CA GLY A 49 -10.10 0.81 17.88
C GLY A 49 -10.19 0.25 19.30
N LEU A 50 -9.07 0.18 20.01
CA LEU A 50 -9.02 -0.26 21.41
C LEU A 50 -9.82 0.68 22.32
N ASN A 51 -9.64 2.00 22.15
CA ASN A 51 -10.37 3.01 22.93
C ASN A 51 -11.87 3.07 22.59
N SER A 52 -12.25 2.66 21.37
CA SER A 52 -13.63 2.77 20.89
C SER A 52 -14.51 1.57 21.23
N GLY A 53 -13.95 0.48 21.77
CA GLY A 53 -14.73 -0.73 22.03
C GLY A 53 -13.95 -1.84 22.71
N SER A 54 -13.37 -2.74 21.91
CA SER A 54 -12.75 -3.99 22.40
C SER A 54 -11.42 -4.29 21.71
N GLN A 55 -10.65 -5.19 22.32
CA GLN A 55 -9.37 -5.63 21.75
C GLN A 55 -9.53 -6.27 20.37
N GLN A 56 -10.62 -7.01 20.13
CA GLN A 56 -10.94 -7.58 18.81
C GLN A 56 -11.20 -6.51 17.76
N LEU A 57 -11.86 -5.41 18.15
CA LEU A 57 -12.12 -4.29 17.28
C LEU A 57 -10.83 -3.58 16.85
N GLY A 58 -9.94 -3.32 17.81
CA GLY A 58 -8.59 -2.79 17.54
C GLY A 58 -7.80 -3.68 16.58
N ARG A 59 -7.79 -5.01 16.79
CA ARG A 59 -7.11 -5.96 15.90
C ARG A 59 -7.68 -5.92 14.48
N THR A 60 -9.00 -5.86 14.34
CA THR A 60 -9.67 -5.82 13.04
C THR A 60 -9.34 -4.53 12.28
N MET A 61 -9.37 -3.38 12.96
CA MET A 61 -8.98 -2.09 12.38
C MET A 61 -7.51 -2.09 11.94
N CYS A 62 -6.62 -2.59 12.79
CA CYS A 62 -5.19 -2.71 12.48
C CYS A 62 -4.96 -3.56 11.22
N PHE A 63 -5.58 -4.75 11.16
CA PHE A 63 -5.46 -5.64 10.02
C PHE A 63 -5.94 -5.00 8.71
N LEU A 64 -7.07 -4.30 8.76
CA LEU A 64 -7.62 -3.61 7.59
C LEU A 64 -6.73 -2.45 7.14
N VAL A 65 -6.30 -1.59 8.06
CA VAL A 65 -5.40 -0.49 7.73
C VAL A 65 -4.08 -1.00 7.16
N LEU A 66 -3.47 -2.04 7.76
CA LEU A 66 -2.25 -2.66 7.25
C LEU A 66 -2.44 -3.15 5.82
N SER A 67 -3.46 -3.95 5.58
CA SER A 67 -3.63 -4.63 4.30
C SER A 67 -4.01 -3.66 3.18
N VAL A 68 -4.93 -2.72 3.45
CA VAL A 68 -5.33 -1.70 2.48
C VAL A 68 -4.15 -0.74 2.20
N SER A 69 -3.37 -0.38 3.24
CA SER A 69 -2.16 0.42 3.07
C SER A 69 -1.12 -0.29 2.18
N GLN A 70 -0.91 -1.59 2.39
CA GLN A 70 0.01 -2.39 1.56
C GLN A 70 -0.47 -2.48 0.11
N LEU A 71 -1.78 -2.60 -0.11
CA LEU A 71 -2.39 -2.60 -1.43
C LEU A 71 -2.09 -1.29 -2.19
N PHE A 72 -2.32 -0.14 -1.55
CA PHE A 72 -1.98 1.16 -2.12
C PHE A 72 -0.47 1.37 -2.30
N HIS A 73 0.33 0.92 -1.34
CA HIS A 73 1.78 0.99 -1.42
C HIS A 73 2.33 0.14 -2.58
N SER A 74 1.76 -1.04 -2.81
CA SER A 74 2.10 -1.90 -3.95
C SER A 74 1.82 -1.23 -5.29
N LEU A 75 0.67 -0.56 -5.43
CA LEU A 75 0.35 0.25 -6.61
C LEU A 75 1.33 1.41 -6.80
N ASN A 76 1.79 2.03 -5.71
CA ASN A 76 2.76 3.12 -5.79
C ASN A 76 4.14 2.59 -6.22
N ILE A 77 4.67 1.55 -5.58
CA ILE A 77 5.98 0.96 -5.94
C ILE A 77 6.01 0.50 -7.40
N HIS A 78 4.87 0.06 -7.91
CA HIS A 78 4.77 -0.49 -9.26
C HIS A 78 5.27 0.47 -10.36
N SER A 79 5.12 1.78 -10.21
CA SER A 79 5.66 2.74 -11.19
C SER A 79 6.72 3.65 -10.59
N ARG A 80 7.90 3.72 -11.21
CA ARG A 80 8.92 4.73 -10.87
C ARG A 80 8.49 6.16 -11.24
N LYS A 81 7.49 6.32 -12.12
CA LYS A 81 6.85 7.61 -12.44
C LYS A 81 5.69 7.87 -11.44
N SER A 82 5.35 9.14 -11.18
CA SER A 82 4.24 9.48 -10.26
C SER A 82 2.94 8.77 -10.69
N ILE A 83 2.13 8.32 -9.72
CA ILE A 83 0.89 7.55 -9.94
C ILE A 83 -0.08 8.31 -10.86
N PHE A 84 -0.08 9.65 -10.80
CA PHE A 84 -0.91 10.52 -11.65
C PHE A 84 -0.35 10.73 -13.07
N LYS A 85 0.95 10.54 -13.27
CA LYS A 85 1.58 10.59 -14.61
C LYS A 85 1.75 9.22 -15.24
N SER A 86 1.65 8.17 -14.44
CA SER A 86 1.88 6.80 -14.86
C SER A 86 0.60 6.15 -15.36
N SER A 87 0.76 5.29 -16.35
CA SER A 87 -0.28 4.53 -17.01
C SER A 87 -0.87 3.41 -16.14
N VAL A 88 -0.83 3.54 -14.82
CA VAL A 88 -1.30 2.53 -13.84
C VAL A 88 -2.78 2.23 -14.07
N PHE A 89 -3.58 3.25 -14.38
CA PHE A 89 -5.00 3.08 -14.72
C PHE A 89 -5.26 2.51 -16.13
N LYS A 90 -4.23 2.34 -16.99
CA LYS A 90 -4.41 1.74 -18.31
C LYS A 90 -4.07 0.25 -18.34
N ASN A 91 -3.50 -0.33 -17.28
CA ASN A 91 -3.25 -1.76 -17.23
C ASN A 91 -4.46 -2.48 -16.57
N PRO A 92 -5.29 -3.18 -17.36
CA PRO A 92 -6.46 -3.87 -16.82
C PRO A 92 -6.08 -4.97 -15.82
N TYR A 93 -4.91 -5.60 -15.97
CA TYR A 93 -4.47 -6.66 -15.05
C TYR A 93 -4.16 -6.13 -13.65
N LEU A 94 -3.61 -4.92 -13.53
CA LEU A 94 -3.38 -4.28 -12.22
C LEU A 94 -4.69 -3.92 -11.54
N ILE A 95 -5.64 -3.36 -12.30
CA ILE A 95 -6.96 -3.00 -11.78
C ILE A 95 -7.72 -4.25 -11.34
N ILE A 96 -7.73 -5.31 -12.16
CA ILE A 96 -8.38 -6.58 -11.79
C ILE A 96 -7.76 -7.15 -10.53
N SER A 97 -6.42 -7.22 -10.45
CA SER A 97 -5.73 -7.73 -9.26
C SER A 97 -6.07 -6.91 -8.01
N PHE A 98 -6.10 -5.58 -8.14
CA PHE A 98 -6.49 -4.68 -7.05
C PHE A 98 -7.92 -4.93 -6.58
N ILE A 99 -8.88 -5.02 -7.51
CA ILE A 99 -10.30 -5.30 -7.21
C ILE A 99 -10.43 -6.65 -6.51
N VAL A 100 -9.75 -7.69 -7.01
CA VAL A 100 -9.77 -9.03 -6.41
C VAL A 100 -9.23 -9.00 -4.97
N CYS A 101 -8.13 -8.30 -4.73
CA CYS A 101 -7.59 -8.16 -3.38
C CYS A 101 -8.54 -7.40 -2.44
N VAL A 102 -9.15 -6.30 -2.89
CA VAL A 102 -10.16 -5.56 -2.09
C VAL A 102 -11.37 -6.44 -1.79
N ALA A 103 -11.86 -7.18 -2.78
CA ALA A 103 -12.98 -8.10 -2.60
C ALA A 103 -12.65 -9.21 -1.58
N LEU A 104 -11.43 -9.77 -1.64
CA LEU A 104 -10.96 -10.75 -0.68
C LEU A 104 -10.85 -10.16 0.73
N GLN A 105 -10.34 -8.92 0.84
CA GLN A 105 -10.26 -8.20 2.11
C GLN A 105 -11.64 -8.00 2.75
N LEU A 106 -12.63 -7.61 1.95
CA LEU A 106 -14.02 -7.46 2.39
C LEU A 106 -14.63 -8.81 2.79
N ALA A 107 -14.35 -9.87 2.02
CA ALA A 107 -14.84 -11.21 2.32
C ALA A 107 -14.35 -11.68 3.70
N VAL A 108 -13.10 -11.39 4.08
CA VAL A 108 -12.55 -11.77 5.40
C VAL A 108 -13.32 -11.13 6.55
N VAL A 109 -13.82 -9.90 6.38
CA VAL A 109 -14.54 -9.15 7.44
C VAL A 109 -16.03 -9.47 7.46
N VAL A 110 -16.66 -9.63 6.30
CA VAL A 110 -18.11 -9.79 6.17
C VAL A 110 -18.54 -11.25 6.36
N VAL A 111 -17.72 -12.21 5.92
CA VAL A 111 -18.08 -13.62 6.01
C VAL A 111 -17.79 -14.12 7.43
N PRO A 112 -18.80 -14.60 8.17
CA PRO A 112 -18.65 -15.00 9.57
C PRO A 112 -17.64 -16.13 9.77
N PHE A 113 -17.49 -17.03 8.79
CA PHE A 113 -16.49 -18.10 8.80
C PHE A 113 -15.06 -17.56 8.90
N PHE A 114 -14.69 -16.59 8.05
CA PHE A 114 -13.39 -15.95 8.12
C PHE A 114 -13.28 -15.05 9.36
N ALA A 115 -14.34 -14.35 9.73
CA ALA A 115 -14.36 -13.52 10.93
C ALA A 115 -14.04 -14.34 12.20
N THR A 116 -14.56 -15.56 12.32
CA THR A 116 -14.22 -16.45 13.44
C THR A 116 -12.77 -16.94 13.42
N LEU A 117 -12.22 -17.25 12.24
CA LEU A 117 -10.81 -17.69 12.11
C LEU A 117 -9.82 -16.57 12.42
N PHE A 118 -10.11 -15.35 11.96
CA PHE A 118 -9.25 -14.18 12.15
C PHE A 118 -9.56 -13.39 13.43
N GLY A 119 -10.60 -13.77 14.19
CA GLY A 119 -11.09 -13.02 15.34
C GLY A 119 -11.55 -11.60 14.98
N SER A 120 -12.06 -11.43 13.76
CA SER A 120 -12.52 -10.15 13.23
C SER A 120 -13.95 -9.86 13.69
N VAL A 121 -14.25 -8.59 13.95
CA VAL A 121 -15.61 -8.15 14.30
C VAL A 121 -16.18 -7.23 13.24
N PRO A 122 -17.50 -7.27 12.99
CA PRO A 122 -18.15 -6.37 12.04
C PRO A 122 -17.96 -4.92 12.48
N LEU A 123 -17.51 -4.09 11.54
CA LEU A 123 -17.22 -2.69 11.80
C LEU A 123 -18.42 -1.79 11.47
N ASN A 124 -18.54 -0.71 12.24
CA ASN A 124 -19.53 0.34 11.98
C ASN A 124 -19.05 1.29 10.86
N THR A 125 -19.96 2.02 10.21
CA THR A 125 -19.68 2.95 9.10
C THR A 125 -18.64 4.01 9.47
N LYS A 126 -18.66 4.51 10.72
CA LYS A 126 -17.64 5.45 11.22
C LYS A 126 -16.23 4.87 11.22
N GLN A 127 -16.11 3.59 11.53
CA GLN A 127 -14.84 2.88 11.63
C GLN A 127 -14.25 2.62 10.25
N TRP A 128 -15.10 2.27 9.29
CA TRP A 128 -14.74 2.20 7.87
C TRP A 128 -14.17 3.52 7.34
N MET A 129 -14.77 4.66 7.70
CA MET A 129 -14.24 5.98 7.30
C MET A 129 -12.85 6.24 7.90
N ILE A 130 -12.62 5.90 9.16
CA ILE A 130 -11.31 6.05 9.82
C ILE A 130 -10.25 5.19 9.11
N ILE A 131 -10.58 3.94 8.80
CA ILE A 131 -9.68 3.02 8.09
C ILE A 131 -9.31 3.58 6.72
N LEU A 132 -10.32 4.00 5.94
CA LEU A 132 -10.08 4.60 4.62
C LEU A 132 -9.19 5.83 4.72
N PHE A 133 -9.47 6.72 5.68
CA PHE A 133 -8.68 7.92 5.91
C PHE A 133 -7.21 7.61 6.23
N PHE A 134 -6.95 6.69 7.16
CA PHE A 134 -5.58 6.29 7.51
C PHE A 134 -4.89 5.50 6.39
N SER A 135 -5.63 4.70 5.62
CA SER A 135 -5.04 3.90 4.53
C SER A 135 -4.51 4.73 3.35
N ILE A 136 -4.94 5.99 3.24
CA ILE A 136 -4.48 6.93 2.20
C ILE A 136 -3.15 7.59 2.59
N PHE A 137 -2.80 7.64 3.88
CA PHE A 137 -1.54 8.26 4.34
C PHE A 137 -0.27 7.71 3.65
N PRO A 138 -0.09 6.37 3.55
CA PRO A 138 1.05 5.79 2.84
C PRO A 138 1.12 6.19 1.37
N LEU A 139 -0.03 6.37 0.72
CA LEU A 139 -0.11 6.80 -0.67
C LEU A 139 0.40 8.24 -0.82
N ILE A 140 -0.08 9.14 0.04
CA ILE A 140 0.36 10.56 0.07
C ILE A 140 1.86 10.63 0.35
N PHE A 141 2.36 9.90 1.34
CA PHE A 141 3.77 9.90 1.68
C PHE A 141 4.64 9.40 0.52
N ALA A 142 4.24 8.30 -0.11
CA ALA A 142 4.99 7.74 -1.24
C ALA A 142 4.97 8.67 -2.47
N GLU A 143 3.91 9.46 -2.66
CA GLU A 143 3.85 10.48 -3.71
C GLU A 143 4.74 11.69 -3.41
N ILE A 144 4.70 12.21 -2.18
CA ILE A 144 5.60 13.29 -1.73
C ILE A 144 7.06 12.85 -1.89
N TYR A 145 7.37 11.62 -1.49
CA TYR A 145 8.72 11.06 -1.62
C TYR A 145 9.20 11.04 -3.09
N LYS A 146 8.34 10.59 -4.02
CA LYS A 146 8.65 10.63 -5.46
C LYS A 146 8.80 12.04 -6.01
N LEU A 147 7.99 13.00 -5.53
CA LEU A 147 8.11 14.40 -5.93
C LEU A 147 9.44 14.99 -5.48
N LEU A 148 9.88 14.69 -4.25
CA LEU A 148 11.18 15.13 -3.73
C LEU A 148 12.35 14.54 -4.52
N ILE A 149 12.32 13.24 -4.83
CA ILE A 149 13.36 12.59 -5.66
C ILE A 149 13.40 13.18 -7.07
N ASN A 150 12.24 13.36 -7.72
CA ASN A 150 12.20 13.95 -9.07
C ASN A 150 12.72 15.38 -9.08
N LYS A 151 12.52 16.14 -7.99
CA LYS A 151 13.04 17.50 -7.86
C LYS A 151 14.55 17.54 -7.61
N CYS A 152 15.09 16.59 -6.84
CA CYS A 152 16.53 16.51 -6.54
C CYS A 152 17.36 15.97 -7.71
N ASN A 153 16.77 15.16 -8.60
CA ASN A 153 17.44 14.59 -9.77
C ASN A 153 17.39 15.52 -11.00
N ASN A 154 16.73 16.67 -10.88
CA ASN A 154 16.53 17.67 -11.94
C ASN A 154 17.29 18.98 -11.64
N ASN A 155 18.15 18.97 -10.61
CA ASN A 155 19.17 19.98 -10.29
C ASN A 155 20.55 19.32 -10.40
#